data_AF-A0A842UAQ2-F1
#
_entry.id   AF-A0A842UAQ2-F1
#
_cell.length_a   1.000
_cell.length_b   1.000
_cell.length_c   1.000
_cell.angle_alpha   90.00
_cell.angle_beta   90.00
_cell.angle_gamma   90.00
#
_symmetry.space_group_name_H-M   'P 1'
#
loop_
_entity.id
_entity.type
_entity.pdbx_description
1 polymer ?
#
loop_
_entity_poly.entity_id
_entity_poly.type
_entity_poly.pdbx_seq_one_letter_code
_entity_poly.pdbx_strand_id
1 'polypeptide(L)'
;MVLEQFLSLKSVRKRSYYAFGLSFAFVFIGYFVSRFFFGKTVSIAMLFLCTLLLVPSLVKLLAMEEKIERKYGIKHFFKTHEKVFKIYVFVFLGIFAGYLVLGAVSADFEDDFQYQLNYLTKEQGLTEASVEDFLK
;
A
#
# COMPACT_ATOMS: atom_id res chain seq x y z
N MET A 1 12.11 11.16 8.56
CA MET A 1 11.00 11.82 7.84
C MET A 1 9.65 11.53 8.49
N VAL A 2 8.84 12.56 8.67
CA VAL A 2 7.60 12.66 9.47
C VAL A 2 6.60 11.47 9.32
N LEU A 3 6.59 10.78 8.18
CA LEU A 3 5.87 9.51 7.98
C LEU A 3 6.33 8.36 8.90
N GLU A 4 7.52 8.48 9.51
CA GLU A 4 8.12 7.56 10.49
C GLU A 4 7.30 7.34 11.76
N GLN A 5 6.38 8.24 12.07
CA GLN A 5 5.62 8.22 13.32
C GLN A 5 4.28 7.48 13.19
N PHE A 6 3.72 7.40 11.98
CA PHE A 6 2.42 6.77 11.72
C PHE A 6 2.49 5.25 11.87
N LEU A 7 3.54 4.63 11.31
CA LEU A 7 3.88 3.24 11.60
C LEU A 7 4.85 3.25 12.77
N SER A 8 4.33 3.41 14.00
CA SER A 8 5.15 3.22 15.20
C SER A 8 5.65 1.77 15.19
N LEU A 9 6.84 1.55 14.61
CA LEU A 9 7.44 0.24 14.36
C LEU A 9 7.52 -0.59 15.64
N LYS A 10 7.64 0.08 16.80
CA LYS A 10 7.55 -0.54 18.13
C LYS A 10 6.18 -1.15 18.42
N SER A 11 5.07 -0.48 18.07
CA SER A 11 3.71 -0.98 18.29
C SER A 11 3.33 -2.06 17.30
N VAL A 12 3.71 -1.91 16.02
CA VAL A 12 3.47 -2.92 14.97
C VAL A 12 4.23 -4.21 15.24
N ARG A 13 5.47 -4.11 15.73
CA ARG A 13 6.25 -5.28 16.16
C ARG A 13 5.67 -5.96 17.40
N LYS A 14 5.04 -5.20 18.31
CA LYS A 14 4.44 -5.73 19.54
C LYS A 14 3.09 -6.41 19.28
N ARG A 15 2.28 -5.92 18.33
CA ARG A 15 1.05 -6.59 17.87
C ARG A 15 0.88 -6.43 16.36
N SER A 16 1.05 -7.53 15.63
CA SER A 16 0.94 -7.56 14.15
C SER A 16 -0.42 -7.09 13.62
N TYR A 17 -1.49 -7.20 14.42
CA TYR A 17 -2.83 -6.69 14.08
C TYR A 17 -2.89 -5.16 13.90
N TYR A 18 -1.98 -4.39 14.51
CA TYR A 18 -1.92 -2.95 14.25
C TYR A 18 -1.50 -2.65 12.81
N ALA A 19 -0.70 -3.53 12.19
CA ALA A 19 -0.30 -3.37 10.79
C ALA A 19 -1.52 -3.43 9.86
N PHE A 20 -2.45 -4.35 10.16
CA PHE A 20 -3.71 -4.50 9.44
C PHE A 20 -4.58 -3.24 9.58
N GLY A 21 -4.84 -2.78 10.80
CA GLY A 21 -5.70 -1.62 11.03
C GLY A 21 -5.14 -0.35 10.40
N LEU A 22 -3.82 -0.17 10.44
CA LEU A 22 -3.17 0.99 9.84
C LEU A 22 -3.19 0.94 8.31
N SER A 23 -2.86 -0.20 7.70
CA SER A 23 -2.90 -0.33 6.25
C SER A 23 -4.32 -0.23 5.70
N PHE A 24 -5.31 -0.77 6.44
CA PHE A 24 -6.73 -0.54 6.19
C PHE A 24 -7.07 0.96 6.21
N ALA A 25 -6.71 1.68 7.28
CA ALA A 25 -6.97 3.13 7.37
C ALA A 25 -6.28 3.95 6.26
N PHE A 26 -5.06 3.56 5.86
CA PHE A 26 -4.35 4.23 4.76
C PHE A 26 -5.09 4.12 3.42
N VAL A 27 -5.78 3.02 3.16
CA VAL A 27 -6.62 2.88 1.97
C VAL A 27 -7.75 3.92 1.98
N PHE A 28 -8.43 4.13 3.10
CA PHE A 28 -9.47 5.17 3.20
C PHE A 28 -8.91 6.57 3.06
N ILE A 29 -7.79 6.86 3.72
CA ILE A 29 -7.13 8.16 3.60
C ILE A 29 -6.73 8.42 2.15
N GLY A 30 -6.11 7.44 1.48
CA GLY A 30 -5.79 7.50 0.07
C GLY A 30 -7.02 7.76 -0.79
N TYR A 31 -8.11 7.02 -0.56
CA TYR A 31 -9.36 7.19 -1.28
C TYR A 31 -9.94 8.60 -1.15
N PHE A 32 -10.13 9.10 0.08
CA PHE A 32 -10.74 10.41 0.31
C PHE A 32 -9.88 11.55 -0.24
N VAL A 33 -8.56 11.50 -0.07
CA VAL A 33 -7.65 12.51 -0.61
C VAL A 33 -7.67 12.45 -2.13
N SER A 34 -7.58 11.26 -2.73
CA SER A 34 -7.60 11.12 -4.19
C SER A 34 -8.90 11.63 -4.79
N ARG A 35 -10.05 11.29 -4.18
CA ARG A 35 -11.35 11.76 -4.66
C ARG A 35 -11.53 13.26 -4.54
N PHE A 36 -10.99 13.88 -3.49
CA PHE A 36 -11.09 15.33 -3.30
C PHE A 36 -10.20 16.12 -4.27
N PHE A 37 -9.00 15.63 -4.59
CA PHE A 37 -8.00 16.39 -5.36
C PHE A 37 -7.86 15.97 -6.82
N PHE A 38 -8.17 14.72 -7.20
CA PHE A 38 -7.76 14.13 -8.49
C PHE A 38 -8.92 13.73 -9.43
N GLY A 39 -10.18 13.88 -9.03
CA GLY A 39 -11.34 13.84 -9.92
C GLY A 39 -11.48 12.57 -10.78
N LYS A 40 -10.94 12.56 -12.00
CA LYS A 40 -11.01 11.42 -12.95
C LYS A 40 -9.86 10.41 -12.81
N THR A 41 -8.77 10.78 -12.14
CA THR A 41 -7.57 9.92 -11.97
C THR A 41 -7.47 9.35 -10.55
N VAL A 42 -8.61 9.21 -9.87
CA VAL A 42 -8.73 8.81 -8.46
C VAL A 42 -8.08 7.46 -8.20
N SER A 43 -8.28 6.47 -9.07
CA SER A 43 -7.69 5.13 -8.90
C SER A 43 -6.15 5.15 -8.87
N ILE A 44 -5.51 5.90 -9.77
CA ILE A 44 -4.05 6.01 -9.81
C ILE A 44 -3.53 6.83 -8.63
N ALA A 45 -4.16 7.98 -8.36
CA ALA A 45 -3.79 8.81 -7.23
C ALA A 45 -3.90 8.03 -5.91
N MET A 46 -4.91 7.19 -5.77
CA MET A 46 -5.13 6.39 -4.57
C MET A 46 -4.02 5.36 -4.38
N LEU A 47 -3.65 4.65 -5.45
CA LEU A 47 -2.51 3.71 -5.42
C LEU A 47 -1.20 4.44 -5.10
N PHE A 48 -0.98 5.60 -5.70
CA PHE A 48 0.20 6.42 -5.45
C PHE A 48 0.28 6.85 -3.98
N LEU A 49 -0.82 7.35 -3.41
CA LEU A 49 -0.86 7.75 -2.00
C LEU A 49 -0.66 6.56 -1.07
N CYS A 50 -1.33 5.44 -1.33
CA CYS A 50 -1.15 4.20 -0.58
C CYS A 50 0.31 3.72 -0.60
N THR A 51 0.94 3.71 -1.77
CA THR A 51 2.36 3.28 -1.91
C THR A 51 3.30 4.27 -1.22
N LEU A 52 3.06 5.58 -1.35
CA LEU A 52 3.85 6.62 -0.68
C LEU A 52 3.79 6.50 0.84
N LEU A 53 2.63 6.14 1.41
CA LEU A 53 2.45 5.93 2.85
C LEU A 53 3.08 4.60 3.33
N LEU A 54 2.99 3.54 2.53
CA LEU A 54 3.38 2.18 2.94
C LEU A 54 4.85 1.85 2.67
N VAL A 55 5.38 2.22 1.50
CA VAL A 55 6.73 1.81 1.05
C VAL A 55 7.83 2.22 2.03
N PRO A 56 7.89 3.47 2.52
CA PRO A 56 8.93 3.88 3.47
C PRO A 56 8.89 3.04 4.76
N SER A 57 7.70 2.63 5.17
CA SER A 57 7.50 1.83 6.38
C SER A 57 7.93 0.38 6.18
N LEU A 58 7.64 -0.21 5.03
CA LEU A 58 8.08 -1.56 4.66
C LEU A 58 9.60 -1.63 4.50
N VAL A 59 10.21 -0.66 3.81
CA VAL A 59 11.67 -0.58 3.64
C VAL A 59 12.39 -0.51 4.98
N LYS A 60 11.88 0.28 5.94
CA LYS A 60 12.44 0.33 7.30
C LYS A 60 12.30 -0.98 8.04
N LEU A 61 11.17 -1.68 7.88
CA LEU A 61 10.95 -2.97 8.52
C LEU A 61 11.95 -4.01 8.01
N LEU A 62 12.22 -4.03 6.70
CA LEU A 62 13.26 -4.86 6.10
C LEU A 62 14.66 -4.49 6.62
N ALA A 63 15.00 -3.20 6.64
CA ALA A 63 16.30 -2.74 7.12
C ALA A 63 16.55 -3.10 8.61
N MET A 64 15.50 -3.08 9.43
CA MET A 64 15.57 -3.53 10.82
C MET A 64 15.83 -5.04 10.92
N GLU A 65 15.21 -5.82 10.04
CA GLU A 65 15.38 -7.27 10.02
C GLU A 65 16.78 -7.66 9.55
N GLU A 66 17.29 -6.98 8.52
CA GLU A 66 18.65 -7.17 8.02
C GLU A 66 19.69 -6.87 9.12
N LYS A 67 19.45 -5.87 9.97
CA LYS A 67 20.32 -5.56 11.11
C LYS A 67 20.34 -6.68 12.16
N ILE A 68 19.22 -7.39 12.33
CA ILE A 68 19.15 -8.56 13.23
C ILE A 68 19.88 -9.73 12.59
N GLU A 69 19.67 -9.97 11.29
CA GLU A 69 20.30 -11.05 10.54
C GLU A 69 21.83 -10.93 10.53
N ARG A 70 22.38 -9.72 10.31
CA ARG A 70 23.82 -9.46 10.41
C ARG A 70 24.41 -9.82 11.77
N LYS A 71 23.62 -9.80 12.84
CA LYS A 71 24.07 -10.09 14.21
C LYS A 71 23.98 -11.57 14.59
N TYR A 72 23.00 -12.30 14.05
CA TYR A 72 22.70 -13.69 14.45
C TYR A 72 22.97 -14.74 13.37
N GLY A 73 23.26 -14.33 12.13
CA GLY A 73 23.59 -15.19 11.00
C GLY A 73 22.36 -15.80 10.30
N ILE A 74 22.54 -16.19 9.03
CA ILE A 74 21.49 -16.63 8.09
C ILE A 74 20.91 -18.01 8.44
N LYS A 75 21.58 -18.77 9.32
CA LYS A 75 21.29 -20.19 9.63
C LYS A 75 19.87 -20.45 10.15
N HIS A 76 19.14 -19.41 10.58
CA HIS A 76 17.75 -19.49 11.07
C HIS A 76 16.82 -18.47 10.40
N PHE A 77 17.02 -18.15 9.12
CA PHE A 77 16.22 -17.19 8.34
C PHE A 77 14.70 -17.37 8.57
N PHE A 78 14.12 -18.50 8.18
CA PHE A 78 12.67 -18.71 8.27
C PHE A 78 12.10 -18.69 9.69
N LYS A 79 12.84 -19.21 10.69
CA LYS A 79 12.40 -19.22 12.10
C LYS A 79 12.50 -17.85 12.76
N THR A 80 13.43 -17.00 12.31
CA THR A 80 13.66 -15.67 12.89
C THR A 80 12.74 -14.62 12.24
N HIS A 81 12.41 -14.79 10.95
CA HIS A 81 11.63 -13.83 10.16
C HIS A 81 10.10 -14.05 10.18
N GLU A 82 9.58 -15.06 10.89
CA GLU A 82 8.14 -15.35 10.95
C GLU A 82 7.32 -14.10 11.35
N LYS A 83 7.84 -13.29 12.28
CA LYS A 83 7.17 -12.05 12.73
C LYS A 83 7.08 -10.99 11.63
N VAL A 84 8.13 -10.85 10.83
CA VAL A 84 8.17 -9.90 9.71
C VAL A 84 7.22 -10.35 8.61
N PHE A 85 7.28 -11.63 8.23
CA PHE A 85 6.38 -12.20 7.26
C PHE A 85 4.91 -12.03 7.67
N LYS A 86 4.61 -12.30 8.95
CA LYS A 86 3.29 -12.06 9.52
C LYS A 86 2.86 -10.59 9.38
N ILE A 87 3.74 -9.62 9.63
CA ILE A 87 3.42 -8.20 9.44
C ILE A 87 3.11 -7.90 7.97
N TYR A 88 3.90 -8.40 7.03
CA TYR A 88 3.64 -8.24 5.59
C TYR A 88 2.27 -8.80 5.19
N VAL A 89 1.93 -10.00 5.66
CA VAL A 89 0.62 -10.62 5.42
C VAL A 89 -0.50 -9.76 6.00
N PHE A 90 -0.36 -9.26 7.23
CA PHE A 90 -1.37 -8.38 7.84
C PHE A 90 -1.51 -7.04 7.11
N VAL A 91 -0.40 -6.46 6.64
CA VAL A 91 -0.44 -5.23 5.82
C VAL A 91 -1.21 -5.50 4.54
N PHE A 92 -0.89 -6.58 3.82
CA PHE A 92 -1.57 -7.00 2.60
C PHE A 92 -3.07 -7.21 2.86
N LEU A 93 -3.43 -7.96 3.90
CA LEU A 93 -4.83 -8.21 4.26
C LEU A 93 -5.58 -6.93 4.61
N GLY A 94 -4.93 -5.97 5.29
CA GLY A 94 -5.56 -4.70 5.63
C GLY A 94 -5.82 -3.83 4.40
N ILE A 95 -4.88 -3.82 3.44
CA ILE A 95 -5.08 -3.13 2.15
C ILE A 95 -6.22 -3.79 1.39
N PHE A 96 -6.16 -5.12 1.25
CA PHE A 96 -7.18 -5.90 0.55
C PHE A 96 -8.57 -5.70 1.16
N ALA A 97 -8.69 -5.78 2.47
CA ALA A 97 -9.93 -5.53 3.18
C ALA A 97 -10.42 -4.09 2.99
N GLY A 98 -9.53 -3.10 2.98
CA GLY A 98 -9.88 -1.71 2.74
C GLY A 98 -10.50 -1.51 1.36
N TYR A 99 -9.88 -2.09 0.32
CA TYR A 99 -10.39 -2.06 -1.05
C TYR A 99 -11.72 -2.82 -1.18
N LEU A 100 -11.86 -3.98 -0.53
CA LEU A 100 -13.10 -4.75 -0.53
C LEU A 100 -14.24 -3.95 0.10
N VAL A 101 -14.01 -3.33 1.25
CA VAL A 101 -15.01 -2.49 1.93
C VAL A 101 -15.39 -1.28 1.07
N LEU A 102 -14.42 -0.60 0.47
CA LEU A 102 -14.71 0.52 -0.43
C LEU A 102 -15.55 0.08 -1.63
N GLY A 103 -15.21 -1.05 -2.27
CA GLY A 103 -16.01 -1.60 -3.37
C GLY A 103 -17.41 -2.04 -2.96
N ALA A 104 -17.61 -2.46 -1.71
CA ALA A 104 -18.93 -2.85 -1.21
C ALA A 104 -19.80 -1.65 -0.78
N VAL A 105 -19.20 -0.56 -0.31
CA VAL A 105 -19.91 0.57 0.30
C VAL A 105 -20.07 1.75 -0.66
N SER A 106 -19.07 2.02 -1.50
CA SER A 106 -19.10 3.15 -2.41
C SER A 106 -19.74 2.75 -3.73
N ALA A 107 -20.93 3.29 -4.02
CA ALA A 107 -21.66 3.05 -5.26
C ALA A 107 -20.85 3.49 -6.49
N ASP A 108 -20.05 4.56 -6.36
CA ASP A 108 -19.25 5.13 -7.45
C ASP A 108 -17.84 4.51 -7.53
N PHE A 109 -17.57 3.44 -6.76
CA PHE A 109 -16.23 2.84 -6.72
C PHE A 109 -15.81 2.24 -8.06
N GLU A 110 -16.77 1.69 -8.81
CA GLU A 110 -16.49 1.17 -10.16
C GLU A 110 -16.06 2.29 -11.11
N ASP A 111 -16.72 3.45 -11.04
CA ASP A 111 -16.41 4.63 -11.86
C ASP A 111 -15.00 5.17 -11.60
N ASP A 112 -14.55 5.14 -10.34
CA ASP A 112 -13.19 5.57 -9.95
C ASP A 112 -12.10 4.72 -10.63
N PHE A 113 -12.41 3.46 -10.99
CA PHE A 113 -11.51 2.52 -11.66
C PHE A 113 -11.71 2.42 -13.17
N GLN A 114 -12.76 3.05 -13.72
CA GLN A 114 -13.01 3.05 -15.17
C GLN A 114 -11.82 3.60 -15.96
N TYR A 115 -11.06 4.57 -15.43
CA TYR A 115 -9.85 5.04 -16.09
C TYR A 115 -8.84 3.90 -16.29
N GLN A 116 -8.53 3.14 -15.24
CA GLN A 116 -7.58 2.02 -15.31
C GLN A 116 -8.13 0.87 -16.15
N LEU A 117 -9.42 0.57 -16.07
CA LEU A 117 -10.05 -0.46 -16.87
C LEU A 117 -10.04 -0.09 -18.36
N ASN A 118 -10.38 1.15 -18.69
CA ASN A 118 -10.31 1.65 -20.06
C ASN A 118 -8.88 1.69 -20.57
N TYR A 119 -7.92 2.06 -19.72
CA TYR A 119 -6.50 2.00 -20.05
C TYR A 119 -6.09 0.56 -20.42
N LEU A 120 -6.37 -0.42 -19.57
CA LEU A 120 -6.04 -1.83 -19.81
C LEU A 120 -6.79 -2.46 -21.00
N THR A 121 -8.00 -1.97 -21.29
CA THR A 121 -8.85 -2.52 -22.37
C THR A 121 -8.58 -1.86 -23.72
N LYS A 122 -8.21 -0.57 -23.75
CA LYS A 122 -7.87 0.16 -24.98
C LYS A 122 -6.40 0.03 -25.37
N GLU A 123 -5.50 0.07 -24.39
CA GLU A 123 -4.07 -0.06 -24.67
C GLU A 123 -3.71 -1.54 -24.76
N GLN A 124 -3.43 -2.03 -25.97
CA GLN A 124 -2.60 -3.23 -26.15
C GLN A 124 -1.13 -2.95 -25.73
N GLY A 125 -0.91 -2.37 -24.55
CA GLY A 125 0.40 -2.03 -23.97
C GLY A 125 0.70 -0.52 -23.84
N LEU A 126 1.62 -0.21 -22.91
CA LEU A 126 2.20 1.13 -22.67
C LEU A 126 2.82 1.69 -23.96
N THR A 127 2.12 2.63 -24.60
CA THR A 127 2.62 3.34 -25.79
C THR A 127 3.11 4.73 -25.38
N GLU A 128 4.12 5.31 -26.06
CA GLU A 128 4.66 6.63 -25.68
C GLU A 128 3.60 7.74 -25.62
N ALA A 129 2.59 7.65 -26.49
CA ALA A 129 1.47 8.60 -26.52
C ALA A 129 0.61 8.60 -25.25
N SER A 130 0.48 7.47 -24.55
CA SER A 130 -0.31 7.41 -23.31
C SER A 130 0.44 7.88 -22.09
N VAL A 131 1.78 7.80 -22.11
CA VAL A 131 2.65 8.42 -21.11
C VAL A 131 2.58 9.95 -21.22
N GLU A 132 2.56 10.50 -22.43
CA GLU A 132 2.45 11.95 -22.65
C GLU A 132 1.10 12.53 -22.23
N ASP A 133 -0.01 11.80 -22.44
CA ASP A 133 -1.35 12.25 -22.03
C ASP A 133 -1.55 12.15 -20.50
N PHE A 134 -0.81 11.26 -19.83
CA PHE A 134 -0.80 11.17 -18.36
C PHE A 134 -0.02 12.30 -17.67
N LEU A 135 0.98 12.87 -18.35
CA LEU A 135 1.84 13.93 -17.80
C LEU A 135 1.30 15.36 -18.02
N LYS A 136 0.22 15.52 -18.78
CA LYS A 136 -0.49 16.79 -18.98
C LYS A 136 -1.59 17.01 -17.95
#